data_AF-A0A846BQY5-F1
#
_entry.id   AF-A0A846BQY5-F1
#
_cell.length_a   1.000
_cell.length_b   1.000
_cell.length_c   1.000
_cell.angle_alpha   90.00
_cell.angle_beta   90.00
_cell.angle_gamma   90.00
#
_symmetry.space_group_name_H-M   'P 1'
#
loop_
_entity.id
_entity.type
_entity.pdbx_description
1 polymer ?
#
loop_
_entity_poly.entity_id
_entity_poly.type
_entity_poly.pdbx_seq_one_letter_code
_entity_poly.pdbx_strand_id
1 'polypeptide(L)'
;MLRGDLPSPSPPSIPEIEETPNPLKESSAMEKLYTLLESRELREEEVTNWSSEEIQNAINLMLARHGYPFTGNRFRGEDWFAPVEGRTISDVEQMFSSVEKHNWKLLTQQRSKNRQQNQI
;
A
#
# COMPACT_ATOMS: atom_id res chain seq x y z
N MET A 1 30.22 56.17 13.35
CA MET A 1 29.21 56.24 12.26
C MET A 1 29.14 54.88 11.59
N LEU A 2 27.92 54.41 11.35
CA LEU A 2 27.51 53.09 10.84
C LEU A 2 28.09 52.74 9.46
N ARG A 3 28.53 51.49 9.26
CA ARG A 3 28.45 50.66 8.03
C ARG A 3 28.84 49.22 8.43
N GLY A 4 28.08 48.15 8.25
CA GLY A 4 26.78 47.87 7.66
C GLY A 4 26.74 46.33 7.59
N ASP A 5 25.75 45.71 8.22
CA ASP A 5 25.55 44.26 8.16
C ASP A 5 25.45 43.79 6.71
N LEU A 6 26.28 42.81 6.34
CA LEU A 6 26.17 42.12 5.06
C LEU A 6 24.91 41.26 5.10
N PRO A 7 24.00 41.35 4.12
CA PRO A 7 22.91 40.40 4.02
C PRO A 7 23.49 39.01 3.71
N SER A 8 23.25 38.06 4.62
CA SER A 8 23.56 36.65 4.41
C SER A 8 22.94 36.17 3.09
N PRO A 9 23.67 35.48 2.20
CA PRO A 9 23.06 34.93 1.00
C PRO A 9 22.07 33.83 1.41
N SER A 10 20.81 33.98 1.02
CA SER A 10 19.83 32.90 1.06
C SER A 10 20.42 31.67 0.36
N PRO A 11 20.39 30.49 0.97
CA PRO A 11 20.86 29.28 0.30
C PRO A 11 20.04 29.06 -0.99
N PRO A 12 20.67 28.57 -2.07
CA PRO A 12 19.97 28.31 -3.32
C PRO A 12 18.86 27.28 -3.09
N SER A 13 17.68 27.51 -3.67
CA SER A 13 16.62 26.51 -3.76
C SER A 13 17.16 25.28 -4.45
N ILE A 14 17.50 24.26 -3.67
CA ILE A 14 17.87 22.94 -4.18
C ILE A 14 16.61 22.39 -4.87
N PRO A 15 16.68 21.99 -6.15
CA PRO A 15 15.56 21.35 -6.81
C PRO A 15 15.17 20.09 -6.03
N GLU A 16 13.88 19.98 -5.77
CA GLU A 16 13.20 18.86 -5.14
C GLU A 16 13.75 17.55 -5.72
N ILE A 17 14.61 16.90 -4.94
CA ILE A 17 15.16 15.59 -5.27
C ILE A 17 13.95 14.68 -5.25
N GLU A 18 13.56 14.14 -6.41
CA GLU A 18 12.54 13.10 -6.50
C GLU A 18 12.90 12.02 -5.47
N GLU A 19 12.15 11.97 -4.36
CA GLU A 19 12.33 10.94 -3.33
C GLU A 19 12.10 9.61 -4.03
N THR A 20 13.18 8.94 -4.43
CA THR A 20 13.14 7.50 -4.64
C THR A 20 12.50 6.92 -3.39
N PRO A 21 11.39 6.16 -3.48
CA PRO A 21 10.68 5.70 -2.31
C PRO A 21 11.66 4.98 -1.39
N ASN A 22 11.78 5.47 -0.15
CA ASN A 22 12.63 4.84 0.84
C ASN A 22 12.01 3.46 1.17
N PRO A 23 12.68 2.34 0.84
CA PRO A 23 12.09 1.00 1.00
C PRO A 23 11.69 0.71 2.45
N LEU A 24 12.38 1.32 3.42
CA LEU A 24 12.09 1.16 4.85
C LEU A 24 10.79 1.87 5.27
N LYS A 25 10.45 3.01 4.64
CA LYS A 25 9.15 3.70 4.87
C LYS A 25 8.01 2.86 4.31
N GLU A 26 8.19 2.30 3.11
CA GLU A 26 7.17 1.50 2.45
C GLU A 26 6.91 0.19 3.19
N SER A 27 7.97 -0.55 3.59
CA SER A 27 7.82 -1.78 4.39
C SER A 27 7.09 -1.52 5.71
N SER A 28 7.41 -0.42 6.42
CA SER A 28 6.69 -0.05 7.65
C SER A 28 5.22 0.30 7.41
N ALA A 29 4.90 0.99 6.30
CA ALA A 29 3.52 1.30 5.93
C ALA A 29 2.74 0.04 5.55
N MET A 30 3.36 -0.87 4.79
CA MET A 30 2.80 -2.16 4.42
C MET A 30 2.53 -3.05 5.64
N GLU A 31 3.44 -3.09 6.61
CA GLU A 31 3.25 -3.84 7.86
C GLU A 31 2.05 -3.30 8.65
N LYS A 32 1.95 -1.98 8.80
CA LYS A 32 0.82 -1.33 9.49
C LYS A 32 -0.49 -1.59 8.77
N LEU A 33 -0.49 -1.50 7.44
CA LEU A 33 -1.67 -1.76 6.63
C LEU A 33 -2.10 -3.22 6.76
N TYR A 34 -1.17 -4.18 6.70
CA TYR A 34 -1.51 -5.59 6.88
C TYR A 34 -2.01 -5.87 8.30
N THR A 35 -1.35 -5.33 9.33
CA THR A 35 -1.82 -5.44 10.73
C THR A 35 -3.24 -4.92 10.89
N LEU A 36 -3.59 -3.81 10.23
CA LEU A 36 -4.96 -3.28 10.20
C LEU A 36 -5.95 -4.29 9.57
N LEU A 37 -5.58 -4.87 8.43
CA LEU A 37 -6.40 -5.78 7.64
C LEU A 37 -6.62 -7.14 8.32
N GLU A 38 -5.68 -7.59 9.15
CA GLU A 38 -5.80 -8.84 9.90
C GLU A 38 -6.49 -8.64 11.27
N SER A 39 -6.28 -7.49 11.92
CA SER A 39 -6.77 -7.27 13.29
C SER A 39 -8.22 -6.81 13.39
N ARG A 40 -8.75 -6.14 12.36
CA ARG A 40 -10.13 -5.63 12.41
C ARG A 40 -10.81 -5.56 11.06
N GLU A 41 -12.14 -5.56 11.11
CA GLU A 41 -12.97 -5.30 9.95
C GLU A 41 -12.90 -3.81 9.55
N LEU A 42 -12.70 -3.59 8.25
CA LEU A 42 -12.79 -2.29 7.59
C LEU A 42 -14.26 -1.92 7.39
N ARG A 43 -14.52 -0.62 7.46
CA ARG A 43 -15.84 -0.05 7.19
C ARG A 43 -15.88 0.58 5.81
N GLU A 44 -17.05 0.59 5.20
CA GLU A 44 -17.24 1.16 3.85
C GLU A 44 -16.81 2.64 3.78
N GLU A 45 -17.11 3.42 4.82
CA GLU A 45 -16.71 4.83 4.95
C GLU A 45 -15.18 5.03 4.93
N GLU A 46 -14.41 4.06 5.43
CA GLU A 46 -12.95 4.13 5.45
C GLU A 46 -12.40 3.90 4.04
N VAL A 47 -12.89 2.84 3.39
CA VAL A 47 -12.40 2.41 2.07
C VAL A 47 -12.91 3.32 0.94
N THR A 48 -14.02 4.03 1.14
CA THR A 48 -14.55 4.98 0.15
C THR A 48 -13.58 6.13 -0.14
N ASN A 49 -12.78 6.53 0.86
CA ASN A 49 -11.79 7.60 0.71
C ASN A 49 -10.44 7.10 0.17
N TRP A 50 -10.28 5.79 -0.01
CA TRP A 50 -9.03 5.22 -0.53
C TRP A 50 -8.95 5.37 -2.04
N SER A 51 -7.76 5.72 -2.51
CA SER A 51 -7.40 5.70 -3.91
C SER A 51 -7.43 4.27 -4.48
N SER A 52 -7.54 4.18 -5.80
CA SER A 52 -7.48 2.88 -6.50
C SER A 52 -6.16 2.14 -6.26
N GLU A 53 -5.07 2.88 -6.05
CA GLU A 53 -3.78 2.32 -5.72
C GLU A 53 -3.75 1.74 -4.31
N GLU A 54 -4.24 2.46 -3.31
CA GLU A 54 -4.33 1.97 -1.91
C GLU A 54 -5.16 0.69 -1.81
N ILE A 55 -6.32 0.66 -2.49
CA ILE A 55 -7.16 -0.54 -2.54
C ILE A 55 -6.41 -1.72 -3.18
N GLN A 56 -5.72 -1.49 -4.30
CA GLN A 56 -4.99 -2.56 -4.96
C GLN A 56 -3.77 -3.01 -4.14
N ASN A 57 -3.14 -2.10 -3.39
CA ASN A 57 -2.03 -2.41 -2.49
C ASN A 57 -2.50 -3.26 -1.32
N ALA A 58 -3.62 -2.92 -0.69
CA ALA A 58 -4.24 -3.72 0.37
C ALA A 58 -4.57 -5.15 -0.11
N ILE A 59 -5.20 -5.28 -1.28
CA ILE A 59 -5.49 -6.58 -1.91
C ILE A 59 -4.20 -7.38 -2.15
N ASN A 60 -3.17 -6.73 -2.71
CA ASN A 60 -1.91 -7.39 -3.00
C ASN A 60 -1.18 -7.85 -1.74
N LEU A 61 -1.24 -7.06 -0.66
CA LEU A 61 -0.64 -7.41 0.62
C LEU A 61 -1.30 -8.64 1.24
N MET A 62 -2.64 -8.70 1.25
CA MET A 62 -3.37 -9.87 1.71
C MET A 62 -2.97 -11.11 0.90
N LEU A 63 -2.91 -10.98 -0.42
CA LEU A 63 -2.44 -12.08 -1.27
C LEU A 63 -0.99 -12.49 -0.97
N ALA A 64 -0.09 -11.52 -0.82
CA ALA A 64 1.34 -11.75 -0.60
C ALA A 64 1.60 -12.45 0.74
N ARG A 65 0.90 -12.04 1.80
CA ARG A 65 1.00 -12.62 3.15
C ARG A 65 0.53 -14.06 3.23
N HIS A 66 -0.41 -14.43 2.37
CA HIS A 66 -0.86 -15.80 2.20
C HIS A 66 -0.11 -16.55 1.08
N GLY A 67 1.02 -16.02 0.60
CA GLY A 67 1.94 -16.72 -0.29
C GLY A 67 1.50 -16.76 -1.76
N TYR A 68 0.68 -15.82 -2.22
CA TYR A 68 0.40 -15.68 -3.66
C TYR A 68 1.70 -15.35 -4.43
N PRO A 69 2.04 -16.13 -5.48
CA PRO A 69 3.28 -15.96 -6.22
C PRO A 69 3.16 -14.80 -7.21
N PHE A 70 3.52 -13.59 -6.76
CA PHE A 70 3.65 -12.44 -7.66
C PHE A 70 4.84 -12.64 -8.62
N THR A 71 4.61 -12.39 -9.90
CA THR A 71 5.65 -12.51 -10.94
C THR A 71 6.71 -11.41 -10.86
N GLY A 72 6.39 -10.25 -10.27
CA GLY A 72 7.29 -9.10 -10.12
C GLY A 72 8.17 -9.11 -8.88
N ASN A 73 9.02 -8.08 -8.76
CA ASN A 73 9.93 -7.90 -7.61
C ASN A 73 9.29 -7.20 -6.40
N ARG A 74 7.98 -6.90 -6.46
CA ARG A 74 7.28 -6.03 -5.50
C ARG A 74 7.49 -6.40 -4.03
N PHE A 75 7.54 -7.70 -3.73
CA PHE A 75 7.69 -8.22 -2.37
C PHE A 75 8.92 -9.11 -2.19
N ARG A 76 9.76 -9.29 -3.23
CA ARG A 76 10.88 -10.26 -3.22
C ARG A 76 12.00 -9.92 -2.22
N GLY A 77 12.03 -8.69 -1.70
CA GLY A 77 13.00 -8.25 -0.69
C GLY A 77 12.45 -8.26 0.75
N GLU A 78 11.20 -8.68 0.94
CA GLU A 78 10.55 -8.67 2.25
C GLU A 78 10.70 -10.03 2.95
N ASP A 79 11.23 -10.05 4.17
CA ASP A 79 11.48 -11.29 4.93
C ASP A 79 10.20 -12.10 5.22
N TRP A 80 9.04 -11.42 5.24
CA TRP A 80 7.74 -12.04 5.47
C TRP A 80 7.11 -12.61 4.20
N PHE A 81 7.64 -12.30 3.01
CA PHE A 81 7.06 -12.75 1.75
C PHE A 81 7.58 -14.13 1.36
N ALA A 82 6.70 -15.14 1.46
CA ALA A 82 6.98 -16.52 1.11
C ALA A 82 6.03 -17.00 -0.01
N PRO A 83 6.36 -16.76 -1.30
CA PRO A 83 5.52 -17.18 -2.41
C PRO A 83 5.47 -18.70 -2.52
N VAL A 84 4.27 -19.25 -2.75
CA VAL A 84 4.02 -20.68 -2.98
C VAL A 84 3.68 -20.88 -4.45
N GLU A 85 4.53 -21.60 -5.17
CA GLU A 85 4.31 -21.88 -6.59
C GLU A 85 2.98 -22.62 -6.82
N GLY A 86 2.25 -22.23 -7.86
CA GLY A 86 0.96 -22.82 -8.21
C GLY A 86 -0.22 -22.40 -7.33
N ARG A 87 0.00 -21.62 -6.26
CA ARG A 87 -1.07 -21.11 -5.40
C ARG A 87 -1.92 -20.07 -6.15
N THR A 88 -3.23 -20.30 -6.18
CA THR A 88 -4.19 -19.42 -6.83
C THR A 88 -4.78 -18.40 -5.86
N ILE A 89 -5.46 -17.38 -6.39
CA ILE A 89 -6.21 -16.41 -5.57
C ILE A 89 -7.29 -17.14 -4.75
N SER A 90 -7.99 -18.10 -5.35
CA SER A 90 -9.04 -18.86 -4.67
C SER A 90 -8.50 -19.70 -3.52
N ASP A 91 -7.30 -20.26 -3.65
CA ASP A 91 -6.65 -21.00 -2.55
C ASP A 91 -6.34 -20.06 -1.38
N VAL A 92 -5.83 -18.86 -1.68
CA VAL A 92 -5.55 -17.83 -0.68
C VAL A 92 -6.83 -17.36 0.02
N GLU A 93 -7.91 -17.10 -0.74
CA GLU A 93 -9.18 -16.67 -0.17
C GLU A 93 -9.78 -17.68 0.82
N GLN A 94 -9.52 -18.96 0.64
CA GLN A 94 -9.95 -20.01 1.57
C GLN A 94 -9.20 -19.91 2.92
N MET A 95 -7.93 -19.50 2.89
CA MET A 95 -7.07 -19.35 4.06
C MET A 95 -7.40 -18.12 4.91
N PHE A 96 -8.10 -17.13 4.34
CA PHE A 96 -8.49 -15.93 5.07
C PHE A 96 -9.33 -16.25 6.30
N SER A 97 -9.00 -15.56 7.39
CA SER A 97 -9.84 -15.43 8.58
C SER A 97 -11.17 -14.76 8.26
N SER A 98 -12.12 -14.79 9.20
CA SER A 98 -13.41 -14.10 9.03
C SER A 98 -13.24 -12.60 8.79
N VAL A 99 -12.30 -11.96 9.51
CA VAL A 99 -11.97 -10.54 9.37
C VAL A 99 -11.41 -10.23 7.99
N GLU A 100 -10.44 -11.03 7.54
CA GLU A 100 -9.85 -10.87 6.21
C GLU A 100 -10.87 -11.13 5.10
N LYS A 101 -11.79 -12.10 5.24
CA LYS A 101 -12.86 -12.34 4.26
C LYS A 101 -13.78 -11.13 4.12
N HIS A 102 -14.15 -10.50 5.24
CA HIS A 102 -14.93 -9.26 5.22
C HIS A 102 -14.16 -8.14 4.49
N ASN A 103 -12.90 -7.92 4.87
CA ASN A 103 -12.04 -6.89 4.27
C ASN A 103 -11.81 -7.12 2.78
N TRP A 104 -11.53 -8.35 2.39
CA TRP A 104 -11.37 -8.78 1.00
C TRP A 104 -12.61 -8.44 0.17
N LYS A 105 -13.79 -8.81 0.66
CA LYS A 105 -15.06 -8.53 -0.02
C LYS A 105 -15.27 -7.03 -0.19
N LEU A 106 -15.02 -6.24 0.84
CA LEU A 106 -15.18 -4.79 0.78
C LEU A 106 -14.21 -4.15 -0.22
N LEU A 107 -12.93 -4.51 -0.17
CA LEU A 107 -11.89 -3.98 -1.06
C LEU A 107 -12.14 -4.36 -2.52
N THR A 108 -12.53 -5.61 -2.80
CA THR A 108 -12.82 -6.06 -4.17
C THR A 108 -14.07 -5.40 -4.76
N GLN A 109 -15.09 -5.16 -3.93
CA GLN A 109 -16.27 -4.38 -4.30
C GLN A 109 -15.88 -2.92 -4.60
N GLN A 110 -15.14 -2.27 -3.71
CA GLN A 110 -14.73 -0.88 -3.92
C GLN A 110 -13.83 -0.72 -5.15
N ARG A 111 -12.88 -1.65 -5.37
CA ARG A 111 -12.06 -1.67 -6.60
C ARG A 111 -12.92 -1.71 -7.85
N SER A 112 -13.97 -2.52 -7.84
CA SER A 112 -14.90 -2.65 -8.97
C SER A 112 -15.70 -1.36 -9.20
N LYS A 113 -16.17 -0.71 -8.12
CA LYS A 113 -16.84 0.60 -8.18
C LYS A 113 -15.91 1.67 -8.76
N ASN A 114 -14.68 1.79 -8.28
CA ASN A 114 -13.70 2.78 -8.75
C ASN A 114 -13.36 2.59 -10.24
N ARG A 115 -13.32 1.35 -10.74
CA ARG A 115 -13.10 1.07 -12.17
C ARG A 115 -14.26 1.53 -13.06
N GLN A 116 -15.50 1.46 -12.56
CA GLN A 116 -16.69 1.89 -13.31
C GLN A 116 -16.82 3.42 -13.36
N GLN A 117 -16.38 4.12 -12.32
CA GLN A 117 -16.43 5.58 -12.26
C GLN A 117 -15.46 6.27 -13.24
N ASN A 118 -14.36 5.62 -13.62
CA ASN A 118 -13.37 6.16 -14.55
C ASN A 118 -13.69 5.90 -16.04
N GLN A 119 -14.93 5.58 -16.39
CA GLN A 119 -15.37 5.28 -17.78
C GLN A 119 -16.40 6.28 -18.35
N ILE A 120 -16.52 7.47 -17.77
CA ILE A 120 -17.43 8.54 -18.22
C ILE A 120 -16.62 9.82 -18.44
#